data_AF-L0NEL2-F1
#
_entry.id   AF-L0NEL2-F1
#
_cell.length_a   1.000
_cell.length_b   1.000
_cell.length_c   1.000
_cell.angle_alpha   90.00
_cell.angle_beta   90.00
_cell.angle_gamma   90.00
#
_symmetry.space_group_name_H-M   'P 1'
#
loop_
_entity.id
_entity.type
_entity.pdbx_description
1 polymer ?
#
loop_
_entity_poly.entity_id
_entity_poly.type
_entity_poly.pdbx_seq_one_letter_code
_entity_poly.pdbx_strand_id
1 'polypeptide(L)'
;MTPRRLAQLFTVVSGLATLLASLFASLPARADEEAPVTRLIEEWLSSPHGNYHSRSFTYWNKEGEVPTNCATCHSETGFHDFLGVDGSAAGTIDRAGVINSPIGCASCHTSQAHALDSVRFPSGVEVTGLGNSATCTVCHQGRQSGAAVTKAVGQLPEDDVSADLTFINIHYAVAAATMHGADTASGYHYPGKTYAGRFQHVPSANTCVACHDPHTTKVAEDSCMSCHRGVGNTRDIRTRHTDFDGDGNIQEGVHGEIATLHGKLYEAIQTYAKAILSSPFGYAKGRNPYFFRDTNGDGEISDDEAVRGNQYRSWTPRLLKAAYNYQVVSKDPAGYVHNPAYLLQLLHDSLESLSSAVEVDMAAFRRP
;
A
#
# COMPACT_ATOMS: atom_id res chain seq x y z
N MET A 1 -79.07 35.62 35.13
CA MET A 1 -79.92 35.67 36.33
C MET A 1 -80.26 34.24 36.75
N THR A 2 -79.62 33.79 37.84
CA THR A 2 -80.02 32.81 38.89
C THR A 2 -81.23 31.86 38.69
N PRO A 3 -81.32 30.75 39.46
CA PRO A 3 -80.34 29.70 39.80
C PRO A 3 -81.00 28.29 39.91
N ARG A 4 -80.26 27.23 40.31
CA ARG A 4 -80.60 26.20 41.35
C ARG A 4 -79.88 24.86 41.06
N ARG A 5 -78.91 24.50 41.92
CA ARG A 5 -78.98 23.54 43.07
C ARG A 5 -78.77 22.08 42.62
N LEU A 6 -77.62 21.45 42.88
CA LEU A 6 -77.07 20.87 44.14
C LEU A 6 -77.73 19.55 44.60
N ALA A 7 -76.83 18.63 44.99
CA ALA A 7 -76.96 17.41 45.80
C ALA A 7 -77.26 16.13 44.98
N GLN A 8 -76.63 14.96 45.22
CA GLN A 8 -76.11 14.34 46.45
C GLN A 8 -74.90 13.41 46.11
N LEU A 9 -73.76 13.48 46.83
CA LEU A 9 -73.32 12.63 47.96
C LEU A 9 -73.26 11.13 47.65
N PHE A 10 -72.08 10.51 47.49
CA PHE A 10 -71.08 10.03 48.49
C PHE A 10 -71.21 8.52 48.74
N THR A 11 -70.21 7.74 48.34
CA THR A 11 -69.73 6.59 49.13
C THR A 11 -68.26 6.30 48.84
N VAL A 12 -67.50 6.24 49.93
CA VAL A 12 -66.07 5.96 50.07
C VAL A 12 -65.90 4.45 50.33
N VAL A 13 -64.78 3.88 49.91
CA VAL A 13 -63.86 2.99 50.70
C VAL A 13 -63.18 1.93 49.81
N SER A 14 -61.87 2.15 49.65
CA SER A 14 -60.73 1.24 49.73
C SER A 14 -60.65 -0.08 48.95
N GLY A 15 -59.59 -0.16 48.13
CA GLY A 15 -58.48 -1.08 48.41
C GLY A 15 -58.34 -2.29 47.48
N LEU A 16 -57.43 -2.22 46.52
CA LEU A 16 -56.34 -3.20 46.41
C LEU A 16 -55.26 -2.68 45.44
N ALA A 17 -54.06 -2.50 46.01
CA ALA A 17 -52.83 -2.37 45.24
C ALA A 17 -52.39 -3.76 44.78
N THR A 18 -52.19 -3.93 43.47
CA THR A 18 -51.25 -4.94 42.96
C THR A 18 -50.61 -4.42 41.69
N LEU A 19 -49.29 -4.24 41.82
CA LEU A 19 -48.27 -4.22 40.78
C LEU A 19 -48.69 -4.86 39.45
N LEU A 20 -48.55 -4.11 38.36
CA LEU A 20 -47.90 -4.66 37.17
C LEU A 20 -47.06 -3.56 36.53
N ALA A 21 -45.77 -3.66 36.84
CA ALA A 21 -44.71 -2.84 36.30
C ALA A 21 -44.49 -3.15 34.82
N SER A 22 -44.24 -2.08 34.06
CA SER A 22 -43.25 -2.03 32.97
C SER A 22 -43.30 -3.12 31.89
N LEU A 23 -44.12 -2.89 30.86
CA LEU A 23 -43.75 -3.25 29.48
C LEU A 23 -43.20 -2.00 28.78
N PHE A 24 -41.99 -1.59 29.17
CA PHE A 24 -41.08 -0.99 28.19
C PHE A 24 -40.52 -2.15 27.40
N ALA A 25 -41.07 -2.41 26.21
CA ALA A 25 -40.43 -3.25 25.23
C ALA A 25 -39.14 -2.54 24.80
N SER A 26 -38.06 -2.82 25.52
CA SER A 26 -36.70 -2.63 25.06
C SER A 26 -36.56 -3.43 23.77
N LEU A 27 -36.60 -2.73 22.63
CA LEU A 27 -35.96 -3.19 21.41
C LEU A 27 -34.56 -3.65 21.83
N PRO A 28 -34.14 -4.88 21.51
CA PRO A 28 -32.77 -5.25 21.79
C PRO A 28 -31.92 -4.30 20.96
N ALA A 29 -31.09 -3.53 21.66
CA ALA A 29 -29.89 -2.98 21.04
C ALA A 29 -29.26 -4.16 20.29
N ARG A 30 -29.02 -3.99 18.99
CA ARG A 30 -28.11 -4.88 18.26
C ARG A 30 -26.78 -4.78 19.01
N ALA A 31 -26.55 -5.73 19.91
CA ALA A 31 -25.20 -6.07 20.32
C ALA A 31 -24.53 -6.53 19.04
N ASP A 32 -23.46 -5.85 18.62
CA ASP A 32 -22.47 -6.47 17.76
C ASP A 32 -22.03 -7.75 18.48
N GLU A 33 -22.55 -8.90 18.04
CA GLU A 33 -21.97 -10.18 18.42
C GLU A 33 -20.53 -10.13 17.90
N GLU A 34 -19.56 -9.98 18.82
CA GLU A 34 -18.18 -10.33 18.56
C GLU A 34 -18.18 -11.62 17.75
N ALA A 35 -17.63 -11.57 16.54
CA ALA A 35 -17.45 -12.78 15.75
C ALA A 35 -16.79 -13.82 16.68
N PRO A 36 -17.38 -15.03 16.84
CA PRO A 36 -16.76 -16.06 17.65
C PRO A 36 -15.31 -16.19 17.23
N VAL A 37 -14.36 -16.27 18.17
CA VAL A 37 -12.91 -16.34 17.85
C VAL A 37 -12.61 -17.38 16.77
N THR A 38 -13.37 -18.47 16.73
CA THR A 38 -13.36 -19.48 15.64
C THR A 38 -13.54 -18.87 14.24
N ARG A 39 -14.51 -17.97 14.05
CA ARG A 39 -14.74 -17.27 12.78
C ARG A 39 -13.52 -16.42 12.39
N LEU A 40 -12.97 -15.65 13.32
CA LEU A 40 -11.79 -14.79 13.05
C LEU A 40 -10.57 -15.63 12.66
N ILE A 41 -10.39 -16.79 13.29
CA ILE A 41 -9.35 -17.76 12.93
C ILE A 41 -9.58 -18.29 11.51
N GLU A 42 -10.81 -18.72 11.18
CA GLU A 42 -11.15 -19.22 9.84
C GLU A 42 -10.94 -18.14 8.76
N GLU A 43 -11.36 -16.91 9.03
CA GLU A 43 -11.13 -15.75 8.17
C GLU A 43 -9.63 -15.52 7.94
N TRP A 44 -8.82 -15.51 9.00
CA TRP A 44 -7.37 -15.36 8.89
C TRP A 44 -6.71 -16.47 8.09
N LEU A 45 -7.05 -17.73 8.36
CA LEU A 45 -6.52 -18.89 7.64
C LEU A 45 -6.89 -18.87 6.15
N SER A 46 -7.99 -18.21 5.79
CA SER A 46 -8.39 -18.00 4.39
C SER A 46 -7.76 -16.77 3.74
N SER A 47 -7.11 -15.90 4.51
CA SER A 47 -6.49 -14.67 4.03
C SER A 47 -5.14 -14.94 3.32
N PRO A 48 -4.67 -14.00 2.48
CA PRO A 48 -3.32 -14.03 1.93
C PRO A 48 -2.20 -14.16 2.97
N HIS A 49 -2.33 -13.57 4.17
CA HIS A 49 -1.33 -13.70 5.23
C HIS A 49 -1.39 -15.07 5.93
N GLY A 50 -2.58 -15.67 6.03
CA GLY A 50 -2.76 -17.04 6.52
C GLY A 50 -2.36 -18.12 5.52
N ASN A 51 -1.98 -17.78 4.28
CA ASN A 51 -1.58 -18.76 3.28
C ASN A 51 -0.16 -19.30 3.52
N TYR A 52 -0.06 -20.39 4.29
CA TYR A 52 1.18 -21.12 4.59
C TYR A 52 1.94 -21.65 3.36
N HIS A 53 1.30 -21.71 2.19
CA HIS A 53 1.93 -22.15 0.94
C HIS A 53 2.43 -20.98 0.09
N SER A 54 2.15 -19.74 0.48
CA SER A 54 2.61 -18.57 -0.25
C SER A 54 4.13 -18.57 -0.35
N ARG A 55 4.65 -18.25 -1.53
CA ARG A 55 6.10 -18.07 -1.74
C ARG A 55 6.67 -16.98 -0.84
N SER A 56 5.85 -16.03 -0.39
CA SER A 56 6.26 -15.04 0.60
C SER A 56 6.78 -15.69 1.88
N PHE A 57 6.26 -16.84 2.30
CA PHE A 57 6.68 -17.49 3.55
C PHE A 57 7.51 -18.76 3.32
N THR A 58 7.38 -19.38 2.16
CA THR A 58 8.02 -20.67 1.85
C THR A 58 9.32 -20.56 1.06
N TYR A 59 9.73 -19.35 0.63
CA TYR A 59 10.87 -19.17 -0.25
C TYR A 59 12.17 -19.77 0.30
N TRP A 60 12.38 -19.70 1.62
CA TRP A 60 13.60 -20.19 2.28
C TRP A 60 13.45 -21.58 2.92
N ASN A 61 12.38 -22.30 2.62
CA ASN A 61 12.12 -23.61 3.25
C ASN A 61 13.21 -24.64 2.95
N LYS A 62 13.91 -24.53 1.80
CA LYS A 62 15.01 -25.45 1.46
C LYS A 62 16.28 -25.12 2.24
N GLU A 63 16.47 -23.85 2.57
CA GLU A 63 17.59 -23.31 3.33
C GLU A 63 17.43 -23.53 4.83
N GLY A 64 16.20 -23.82 5.29
CA GLY A 64 15.91 -24.23 6.67
C GLY A 64 15.59 -23.08 7.62
N GLU A 65 15.86 -21.84 7.22
CA GLU A 65 15.62 -20.63 8.01
C GLU A 65 15.31 -19.43 7.10
N VAL A 66 14.47 -18.51 7.58
CA VAL A 66 14.27 -17.21 6.93
C VAL A 66 15.42 -16.29 7.34
N PRO A 67 16.24 -15.76 6.40
CA PRO A 67 17.37 -14.91 6.75
C PRO A 67 16.96 -13.70 7.59
N THR A 68 17.81 -13.30 8.53
CA THR A 68 17.59 -12.18 9.48
C THR A 68 17.08 -10.92 8.79
N ASN A 69 17.65 -10.53 7.66
CA ASN A 69 17.26 -9.33 6.90
C ASN A 69 15.92 -9.43 6.15
N CYS A 70 15.26 -10.59 6.21
CA CYS A 70 13.95 -10.87 5.62
C CYS A 70 12.93 -11.29 6.70
N ALA A 71 13.40 -11.75 7.86
CA ALA A 71 12.58 -12.43 8.85
C ALA A 71 11.48 -11.54 9.46
N THR A 72 11.68 -10.22 9.59
CA THR A 72 10.67 -9.29 10.13
C THR A 72 9.30 -9.42 9.46
N CYS A 73 9.26 -9.65 8.14
CA CYS A 73 8.01 -9.65 7.37
C CYS A 73 7.66 -11.02 6.77
N HIS A 74 8.56 -11.98 6.92
CA HIS A 74 8.43 -13.31 6.30
C HIS A 74 8.41 -14.44 7.33
N SER A 75 8.46 -14.12 8.64
CA SER A 75 8.29 -15.09 9.74
C SER A 75 7.66 -14.42 10.96
N GLU A 76 6.69 -15.06 11.63
CA GLU A 76 6.12 -14.56 12.89
C GLU A 76 7.20 -14.42 13.96
N THR A 77 8.11 -15.40 14.08
CA THR A 77 9.23 -15.32 15.03
C THR A 77 10.17 -14.15 14.74
N GLY A 78 10.38 -13.81 13.46
CA GLY A 78 11.17 -12.65 13.08
C GLY A 78 10.48 -11.33 13.40
N PHE A 79 9.14 -11.28 13.30
CA PHE A 79 8.37 -10.12 13.74
C PHE A 79 8.36 -9.97 15.26
N HIS A 80 8.33 -11.08 16.00
CA HIS A 80 8.46 -11.10 17.47
C HIS A 80 9.82 -10.59 17.94
N ASP A 81 10.91 -11.02 17.30
CA ASP A 81 12.26 -10.50 17.52
C ASP A 81 12.29 -8.98 17.31
N PHE A 82 11.76 -8.51 16.17
CA PHE A 82 11.64 -7.08 15.85
C PHE A 82 10.85 -6.29 16.90
N LEU A 83 9.76 -6.85 17.42
CA LEU A 83 8.94 -6.21 18.45
C LEU A 83 9.56 -6.32 19.86
N GLY A 84 10.57 -7.16 20.07
CA GLY A 84 11.12 -7.49 21.38
C GLY A 84 10.17 -8.34 22.24
N VAL A 85 9.29 -9.12 21.62
CA VAL A 85 8.33 -10.01 22.32
C VAL A 85 9.07 -11.17 23.01
N ASP A 86 10.17 -11.64 22.43
CA ASP A 86 11.03 -12.71 22.94
C ASP A 86 12.14 -12.21 23.89
N GLY A 87 12.13 -10.92 24.24
CA GLY A 87 13.14 -10.26 25.07
C GLY A 87 14.30 -9.64 24.29
N SER A 88 14.28 -9.69 22.96
CA SER A 88 15.21 -8.95 22.11
C SER A 88 15.01 -7.43 22.19
N ALA A 89 15.99 -6.68 21.67
CA ALA A 89 15.88 -5.23 21.58
C ALA A 89 14.83 -4.84 20.52
N ALA A 90 13.84 -4.02 20.92
CA ALA A 90 12.81 -3.58 19.99
C ALA A 90 13.40 -2.74 18.84
N GLY A 91 12.90 -2.96 17.63
CA GLY A 91 13.32 -2.27 16.41
C GLY A 91 14.55 -2.86 15.73
N THR A 92 15.16 -3.91 16.28
CA THR A 92 16.26 -4.65 15.65
C THR A 92 15.85 -6.09 15.35
N ILE A 93 16.54 -6.73 14.42
CA ILE A 93 16.36 -8.15 14.14
C ILE A 93 17.72 -8.81 14.16
N ASP A 94 17.89 -9.71 15.12
CA ASP A 94 19.20 -10.27 15.48
C ASP A 94 19.25 -11.77 15.20
N ARG A 95 18.11 -12.39 14.87
CA ARG A 95 17.98 -13.82 14.63
C ARG A 95 17.35 -14.12 13.27
N ALA A 96 17.70 -15.28 12.72
CA ALA A 96 16.99 -15.84 11.59
C ALA A 96 15.58 -16.25 12.02
N GLY A 97 14.60 -16.07 11.14
CA GLY A 97 13.22 -16.45 11.37
C GLY A 97 13.00 -17.94 11.14
N VAL A 98 12.08 -18.53 11.89
CA VAL A 98 11.67 -19.92 11.71
C VAL A 98 10.87 -20.06 10.41
N ILE A 99 11.19 -21.09 9.61
CA ILE A 99 10.43 -21.46 8.41
C ILE A 99 9.06 -22.02 8.76
N ASN A 100 8.11 -21.99 7.81
CA ASN A 100 6.73 -22.45 8.01
C ASN A 100 6.00 -21.78 9.18
N SER A 101 6.45 -20.60 9.58
CA SER A 101 5.84 -19.76 10.61
C SER A 101 5.47 -18.41 9.98
N PRO A 102 4.45 -18.35 9.11
CA PRO A 102 3.99 -17.07 8.53
C PRO A 102 3.48 -16.14 9.62
N ILE A 103 3.23 -14.88 9.26
CA ILE A 103 2.56 -13.91 10.14
C ILE A 103 1.24 -14.53 10.63
N GLY A 104 1.04 -14.51 11.95
CA GLY A 104 -0.11 -15.12 12.63
C GLY A 104 -0.71 -14.19 13.69
N CYS A 105 -1.61 -14.74 14.51
CA CYS A 105 -2.37 -13.96 15.49
C CYS A 105 -1.44 -13.22 16.46
N ALA A 106 -0.38 -13.88 16.93
CA ALA A 106 0.57 -13.32 17.88
C ALA A 106 1.47 -12.25 17.25
N SER A 107 1.51 -12.14 15.92
CA SER A 107 2.21 -11.03 15.27
C SER A 107 1.54 -9.70 15.61
N CYS A 108 0.20 -9.66 15.68
CA CYS A 108 -0.57 -8.44 15.96
C CYS A 108 -1.09 -8.35 17.40
N HIS A 109 -1.31 -9.48 18.07
CA HIS A 109 -1.92 -9.54 19.41
C HIS A 109 -0.90 -9.82 20.52
N THR A 110 0.03 -8.89 20.71
CA THR A 110 0.94 -8.84 21.85
C THR A 110 0.93 -7.45 22.46
N SER A 111 1.40 -7.32 23.71
CA SER A 111 1.56 -6.00 24.34
C SER A 111 2.48 -5.07 23.54
N GLN A 112 3.53 -5.62 22.93
CA GLN A 112 4.51 -4.89 22.13
C GLN A 112 3.89 -4.43 20.81
N ALA A 113 3.16 -5.30 20.11
CA ALA A 113 2.45 -4.94 18.89
C ALA A 113 1.39 -3.85 19.14
N HIS A 114 0.64 -3.95 20.25
CA HIS A 114 -0.36 -2.93 20.63
C HIS A 114 0.28 -1.60 21.06
N ALA A 115 1.50 -1.62 21.58
CA ALA A 115 2.25 -0.42 21.99
C ALA A 115 3.01 0.23 20.83
N LEU A 116 3.16 -0.45 19.69
CA LEU A 116 3.84 0.08 18.51
C LEU A 116 3.00 1.20 17.89
N ASP A 117 3.55 2.41 17.88
CA ASP A 117 2.88 3.59 17.32
C ASP A 117 3.76 4.36 16.32
N SER A 118 5.01 3.93 16.14
CA SER A 118 5.95 4.54 15.20
C SER A 118 6.70 3.53 14.36
N VAL A 119 7.05 3.93 13.13
CA VAL A 119 7.86 3.15 12.20
C VAL A 119 8.85 4.05 11.49
N ARG A 120 10.11 3.59 11.40
CA ARG A 120 11.17 4.26 10.65
C ARG A 120 11.24 3.72 9.22
N PHE A 121 10.92 4.58 8.26
CA PHE A 121 10.94 4.27 6.83
C PHE A 121 12.37 4.16 6.28
N PRO A 122 12.57 3.49 5.14
CA PRO A 122 13.88 3.39 4.47
C PRO A 122 14.52 4.73 4.08
N SER A 123 13.78 5.84 4.08
CA SER A 123 14.32 7.20 3.92
C SER A 123 15.00 7.75 5.18
N GLY A 124 14.86 7.07 6.32
CA GLY A 124 15.30 7.52 7.63
C GLY A 124 14.23 8.30 8.41
N VAL A 125 13.14 8.70 7.75
CA VAL A 125 12.02 9.39 8.39
C VAL A 125 11.29 8.43 9.33
N GLU A 126 11.00 8.91 10.54
CA GLU A 126 10.16 8.21 11.50
C GLU A 126 8.76 8.81 11.49
N VAL A 127 7.76 7.96 11.27
CA VAL A 127 6.35 8.33 11.32
C VAL A 127 5.78 7.82 12.63
N THR A 128 5.12 8.69 13.39
CA THR A 128 4.50 8.39 14.69
C THR A 128 2.97 8.53 14.60
N GLY A 129 2.22 8.12 15.63
CA GLY A 129 0.76 8.24 15.66
C GLY A 129 0.07 7.30 14.67
N LEU A 130 0.68 6.16 14.36
CA LEU A 130 0.16 5.16 13.42
C LEU A 130 -0.97 4.32 14.02
N GLY A 131 -1.02 4.24 15.36
CA GLY A 131 -1.93 3.35 16.10
C GLY A 131 -1.92 1.94 15.53
N ASN A 132 -3.11 1.39 15.32
CA ASN A 132 -3.28 0.04 14.78
C ASN A 132 -2.73 -0.16 13.35
N SER A 133 -2.34 0.91 12.64
CA SER A 133 -1.69 0.79 11.32
C SER A 133 -0.19 0.53 11.42
N ALA A 134 0.41 0.66 12.62
CA ALA A 134 1.85 0.55 12.80
C ALA A 134 2.37 -0.84 12.42
N THR A 135 1.69 -1.91 12.84
CA THR A 135 2.07 -3.30 12.52
C THR A 135 2.06 -3.56 11.01
N CYS A 136 1.05 -3.06 10.29
CA CYS A 136 1.00 -3.13 8.82
C CYS A 136 2.15 -2.34 8.19
N THR A 137 2.43 -1.15 8.74
CA THR A 137 3.43 -0.21 8.21
C THR A 137 4.84 -0.77 8.26
N VAL A 138 5.20 -1.56 9.28
CA VAL A 138 6.55 -2.18 9.40
C VAL A 138 6.93 -2.95 8.13
N CYS A 139 5.98 -3.64 7.51
CA CYS A 139 6.24 -4.45 6.32
C CYS A 139 5.85 -3.77 5.01
N HIS A 140 4.77 -2.99 5.01
CA HIS A 140 4.28 -2.31 3.82
C HIS A 140 4.95 -0.94 3.54
N GLN A 141 6.01 -0.58 4.29
CA GLN A 141 6.85 0.60 4.04
C GLN A 141 7.86 0.44 2.88
N GLY A 142 8.02 -0.78 2.36
CA GLY A 142 9.07 -1.09 1.39
C GLY A 142 10.46 -1.24 2.01
N ARG A 143 11.49 -1.45 1.18
CA ARG A 143 12.87 -1.66 1.64
C ARG A 143 13.88 -0.66 1.09
N GLN A 144 13.44 0.28 0.26
CA GLN A 144 14.27 1.34 -0.33
C GLN A 144 13.46 2.63 -0.41
N SER A 145 14.15 3.74 -0.65
CA SER A 145 13.56 5.07 -0.83
C SER A 145 14.27 5.82 -1.97
N GLY A 146 13.70 6.96 -2.37
CA GLY A 146 14.37 7.87 -3.31
C GLY A 146 15.77 8.29 -2.86
N ALA A 147 16.01 8.35 -1.54
CA ALA A 147 17.33 8.67 -0.99
C ALA A 147 18.41 7.63 -1.36
N ALA A 148 18.04 6.35 -1.47
CA ALA A 148 18.96 5.31 -1.92
C ALA A 148 19.36 5.51 -3.39
N VAL A 149 18.41 5.91 -4.23
CA VAL A 149 18.66 6.25 -5.64
C VAL A 149 19.56 7.48 -5.74
N THR A 150 19.25 8.57 -5.03
CA THR A 150 20.09 9.78 -4.96
C THR A 150 21.51 9.46 -4.54
N LYS A 151 21.69 8.60 -3.52
CA LYS A 151 23.01 8.16 -3.06
C LYS A 151 23.76 7.36 -4.12
N ALA A 152 23.08 6.43 -4.81
CA ALA A 152 23.71 5.57 -5.80
C ALA A 152 24.15 6.36 -7.05
N VAL A 153 23.30 7.27 -7.53
CA VAL A 153 23.60 8.05 -8.75
C VAL A 153 24.58 9.20 -8.49
N GLY A 154 24.56 9.79 -7.28
CA GLY A 154 25.49 10.85 -6.90
C GLY A 154 25.53 12.00 -7.91
N GLN A 155 26.73 12.30 -8.42
CA GLN A 155 26.99 13.31 -9.44
C GLN A 155 27.39 12.68 -10.80
N LEU A 156 27.08 11.40 -11.00
CA LEU A 156 27.35 10.74 -12.27
C LEU A 156 26.60 11.45 -13.40
N PRO A 157 27.16 11.53 -14.62
CA PRO A 157 26.46 12.08 -15.77
C PRO A 157 25.17 11.31 -16.04
N GLU A 158 24.07 12.03 -16.32
CA GLU A 158 22.72 11.44 -16.37
C GLU A 158 22.58 10.27 -17.35
N ASP A 159 23.37 10.31 -18.43
CA ASP A 159 23.24 9.43 -19.59
C ASP A 159 24.45 8.51 -19.81
N ASP A 160 25.43 8.54 -18.89
CA ASP A 160 26.60 7.67 -18.96
C ASP A 160 26.33 6.36 -18.20
N VAL A 161 26.67 5.23 -18.82
CA VAL A 161 26.57 3.92 -18.18
C VAL A 161 27.62 3.83 -17.07
N SER A 162 27.19 3.43 -15.87
CA SER A 162 28.08 3.19 -14.74
C SER A 162 27.98 1.74 -14.28
N ALA A 163 29.14 1.08 -14.16
CA ALA A 163 29.25 -0.28 -13.64
C ALA A 163 28.91 -0.39 -12.14
N ASP A 164 28.93 0.73 -11.42
CA ASP A 164 28.61 0.80 -10.00
C ASP A 164 27.08 0.84 -9.75
N LEU A 165 26.30 1.15 -10.80
CA LEU A 165 24.85 1.21 -10.70
C LEU A 165 24.22 -0.18 -10.88
N THR A 166 23.32 -0.50 -9.97
CA THR A 166 22.46 -1.68 -10.04
C THR A 166 21.03 -1.27 -9.72
N PHE A 167 20.07 -2.09 -10.17
CA PHE A 167 18.67 -1.80 -9.89
C PHE A 167 18.38 -1.79 -8.39
N ILE A 168 17.81 -0.68 -7.91
CA ILE A 168 17.36 -0.50 -6.53
C ILE A 168 15.90 -0.92 -6.44
N ASN A 169 15.59 -1.95 -5.64
CA ASN A 169 14.25 -2.49 -5.56
C ASN A 169 13.52 -2.02 -4.30
N ILE A 170 12.42 -1.26 -4.45
CA ILE A 170 11.56 -0.83 -3.34
C ILE A 170 10.86 -1.98 -2.61
N HIS A 171 10.85 -3.19 -3.19
CA HIS A 171 10.19 -4.40 -2.68
C HIS A 171 8.67 -4.40 -2.92
N TYR A 172 7.93 -5.30 -2.26
CA TYR A 172 6.54 -5.63 -2.62
C TYR A 172 5.51 -4.96 -1.72
N ALA A 173 4.30 -4.75 -2.26
CA ALA A 173 3.11 -4.30 -1.55
C ALA A 173 3.38 -3.04 -0.70
N VAL A 174 3.90 -1.99 -1.33
CA VAL A 174 4.45 -0.81 -0.63
C VAL A 174 3.36 0.21 -0.24
N ALA A 175 2.19 -0.27 0.19
CA ALA A 175 1.00 0.54 0.46
C ALA A 175 1.25 1.67 1.46
N ALA A 176 2.00 1.41 2.54
CA ALA A 176 2.32 2.46 3.51
C ALA A 176 3.28 3.50 2.90
N ALA A 177 4.24 3.04 2.10
CA ALA A 177 5.16 3.90 1.36
C ALA A 177 4.41 4.84 0.40
N THR A 178 3.45 4.30 -0.37
CA THR A 178 2.58 5.09 -1.26
C THR A 178 1.70 6.06 -0.47
N MET A 179 1.01 5.56 0.56
CA MET A 179 0.09 6.36 1.38
C MET A 179 0.79 7.57 2.01
N HIS A 180 2.02 7.41 2.50
CA HIS A 180 2.80 8.49 3.08
C HIS A 180 3.48 9.42 2.05
N GLY A 181 3.63 8.97 0.81
CA GLY A 181 4.03 9.81 -0.32
C GLY A 181 5.33 10.58 -0.07
N ALA A 182 5.27 11.90 -0.18
CA ALA A 182 6.43 12.76 -0.01
C ALA A 182 6.98 12.79 1.41
N ASP A 183 6.15 12.52 2.42
CA ASP A 183 6.56 12.57 3.84
C ASP A 183 7.63 11.52 4.14
N THR A 184 7.58 10.38 3.45
CA THR A 184 8.57 9.30 3.58
C THR A 184 9.49 9.18 2.37
N ALA A 185 9.30 10.00 1.33
CA ALA A 185 10.09 10.03 0.10
C ALA A 185 10.39 8.62 -0.46
N SER A 186 9.35 7.77 -0.50
CA SER A 186 9.48 6.37 -0.89
C SER A 186 9.76 6.21 -2.39
N GLY A 187 9.26 7.10 -3.24
CA GLY A 187 9.68 7.25 -4.64
C GLY A 187 10.87 8.19 -4.79
N TYR A 188 11.49 8.20 -5.97
CA TYR A 188 12.51 9.19 -6.34
C TYR A 188 11.85 10.51 -6.73
N HIS A 189 12.17 11.56 -5.99
CA HIS A 189 11.71 12.92 -6.24
C HIS A 189 12.72 13.68 -7.09
N TYR A 190 12.28 14.21 -8.22
CA TYR A 190 13.14 15.01 -9.10
C TYR A 190 13.41 16.41 -8.51
N PRO A 191 14.63 16.95 -8.64
CA PRO A 191 14.99 18.26 -8.11
C PRO A 191 14.06 19.39 -8.59
N GLY A 192 13.72 20.32 -7.70
CA GLY A 192 12.88 21.47 -8.01
C GLY A 192 11.38 21.18 -8.12
N LYS A 193 10.96 19.93 -7.90
CA LYS A 193 9.55 19.51 -7.90
C LYS A 193 9.02 19.36 -6.48
N THR A 194 7.72 19.56 -6.32
CA THR A 194 6.99 19.28 -5.07
C THR A 194 6.10 18.06 -5.27
N TYR A 195 6.09 17.18 -4.27
CA TYR A 195 5.33 15.94 -4.29
C TYR A 195 4.23 15.96 -3.23
N ALA A 196 3.12 15.28 -3.50
CA ALA A 196 2.05 15.08 -2.54
C ALA A 196 2.57 14.28 -1.33
N GLY A 197 2.38 14.84 -0.13
CA GLY A 197 2.69 14.18 1.14
C GLY A 197 1.74 13.03 1.45
N ARG A 198 1.57 12.70 2.73
CA ARG A 198 0.64 11.66 3.14
C ARG A 198 -0.76 11.96 2.63
N PHE A 199 -1.37 10.97 1.97
CA PHE A 199 -2.75 11.07 1.55
C PHE A 199 -3.66 11.22 2.77
N GLN A 200 -4.49 12.27 2.74
CA GLN A 200 -5.45 12.56 3.78
C GLN A 200 -6.84 12.30 3.22
N HIS A 201 -7.41 11.17 3.62
CA HIS A 201 -8.82 10.87 3.37
C HIS A 201 -9.67 11.40 4.54
N VAL A 202 -11.00 11.20 4.49
CA VAL A 202 -11.88 11.62 5.61
C VAL A 202 -11.48 10.90 6.90
N PRO A 203 -11.61 11.53 8.09
CA PRO A 203 -11.09 10.97 9.35
C PRO A 203 -11.53 9.54 9.67
N SER A 204 -12.74 9.15 9.27
CA SER A 204 -13.28 7.80 9.48
C SER A 204 -12.69 6.73 8.57
N ALA A 205 -11.89 7.10 7.56
CA ALA A 205 -11.31 6.21 6.55
C ALA A 205 -9.89 6.66 6.19
N ASN A 206 -9.07 7.02 7.19
CA ASN A 206 -7.73 7.59 7.02
C ASN A 206 -6.60 6.73 7.63
N THR A 207 -6.88 5.46 7.94
CA THR A 207 -5.93 4.48 8.49
C THR A 207 -6.07 3.15 7.76
N CYS A 208 -5.06 2.28 7.83
CA CYS A 208 -5.09 0.99 7.14
C CYS A 208 -6.31 0.17 7.57
N VAL A 209 -6.53 0.07 8.88
CA VAL A 209 -7.61 -0.72 9.49
C VAL A 209 -8.99 -0.08 9.37
N ALA A 210 -9.08 1.18 8.95
CA ALA A 210 -10.37 1.82 8.66
C ALA A 210 -10.95 1.38 7.30
N CYS A 211 -10.09 0.86 6.41
CA CYS A 211 -10.49 0.35 5.09
C CYS A 211 -10.32 -1.16 4.98
N HIS A 212 -9.23 -1.70 5.53
CA HIS A 212 -8.92 -3.13 5.51
C HIS A 212 -9.41 -3.80 6.79
N ASP A 213 -10.16 -4.88 6.62
CA ASP A 213 -10.44 -5.80 7.69
C ASP A 213 -9.15 -6.57 8.07
N PRO A 214 -8.68 -6.51 9.34
CA PRO A 214 -7.41 -7.13 9.72
C PRO A 214 -7.38 -8.66 9.61
N HIS A 215 -8.53 -9.34 9.68
CA HIS A 215 -8.59 -10.80 9.70
C HIS A 215 -8.76 -11.39 8.30
N THR A 216 -9.51 -10.74 7.42
CA THR A 216 -9.68 -11.17 6.03
C THR A 216 -8.67 -10.54 5.08
N THR A 217 -8.04 -9.43 5.50
CA THR A 217 -7.22 -8.50 4.70
C THR A 217 -7.94 -7.90 3.48
N LYS A 218 -9.27 -7.97 3.45
CA LYS A 218 -10.10 -7.44 2.37
C LYS A 218 -10.60 -6.04 2.71
N VAL A 219 -11.03 -5.32 1.69
CA VAL A 219 -11.67 -4.00 1.83
C VAL A 219 -13.17 -4.16 1.57
N ALA A 220 -14.00 -3.50 2.37
CA ALA A 220 -15.44 -3.43 2.14
C ALA A 220 -15.78 -2.32 1.13
N GLU A 221 -15.69 -2.62 -0.18
CA GLU A 221 -15.84 -1.62 -1.25
C GLU A 221 -17.21 -0.89 -1.25
N ASP A 222 -18.28 -1.55 -0.82
CA ASP A 222 -19.62 -0.95 -0.74
C ASP A 222 -19.67 0.30 0.16
N SER A 223 -18.83 0.34 1.19
CA SER A 223 -18.75 1.48 2.11
C SER A 223 -18.25 2.75 1.40
N CYS A 224 -17.36 2.61 0.42
CA CYS A 224 -16.81 3.71 -0.36
C CYS A 224 -17.90 4.37 -1.22
N MET A 225 -18.82 3.57 -1.75
CA MET A 225 -19.88 4.01 -2.67
C MET A 225 -20.94 4.90 -2.00
N SER A 226 -20.96 4.94 -0.66
CA SER A 226 -21.80 5.88 0.08
C SER A 226 -21.46 7.35 -0.22
N CYS A 227 -20.17 7.65 -0.41
CA CYS A 227 -19.64 8.97 -0.76
C CYS A 227 -19.23 9.07 -2.23
N HIS A 228 -18.69 8.00 -2.82
CA HIS A 228 -18.29 7.93 -4.23
C HIS A 228 -19.41 7.35 -5.09
N ARG A 229 -20.48 8.12 -5.29
CA ARG A 229 -21.67 7.63 -6.01
C ARG A 229 -21.45 7.59 -7.52
N GLY A 230 -22.19 6.70 -8.19
CA GLY A 230 -22.23 6.62 -9.65
C GLY A 230 -21.15 5.76 -10.28
N VAL A 231 -20.36 5.06 -9.46
CA VAL A 231 -19.33 4.10 -9.92
C VAL A 231 -19.61 2.71 -9.36
N GLY A 232 -19.20 1.68 -10.10
CA GLY A 232 -19.47 0.28 -9.75
C GLY A 232 -18.33 -0.41 -9.00
N ASN A 233 -17.12 0.16 -9.04
CA ASN A 233 -15.95 -0.37 -8.37
C ASN A 233 -15.03 0.77 -7.90
N THR A 234 -14.08 0.45 -7.03
CA THR A 234 -13.10 1.43 -6.50
C THR A 234 -12.11 2.00 -7.52
N ARG A 235 -11.77 1.27 -8.60
CA ARG A 235 -10.92 1.75 -9.71
C ARG A 235 -11.58 2.85 -10.53
N ASP A 236 -12.89 2.85 -10.61
CA ASP A 236 -13.69 3.83 -11.34
C ASP A 236 -13.83 5.16 -10.56
N ILE A 237 -13.40 5.20 -9.29
CA ILE A 237 -13.46 6.42 -8.47
C ILE A 237 -12.57 7.51 -9.08
N ARG A 238 -13.17 8.68 -9.30
CA ARG A 238 -12.51 9.89 -9.77
C ARG A 238 -12.90 11.09 -8.91
N THR A 239 -11.91 11.77 -8.34
CA THR A 239 -12.12 13.00 -7.53
C THR A 239 -11.60 14.26 -8.22
N ARG A 240 -10.77 14.10 -9.27
CA ARG A 240 -10.24 15.18 -10.11
C ARG A 240 -10.56 14.85 -11.56
N HIS A 241 -11.13 15.80 -12.30
CA HIS A 241 -11.61 15.57 -13.67
C HIS A 241 -10.58 15.86 -14.75
N THR A 242 -9.35 16.22 -14.36
CA THR A 242 -8.25 16.51 -15.29
C THR A 242 -7.77 15.21 -15.95
N ASP A 243 -7.78 15.18 -17.27
CA ASP A 243 -7.08 14.20 -18.09
C ASP A 243 -5.57 14.36 -17.87
N PHE A 244 -4.96 13.43 -17.14
CA PHE A 244 -3.53 13.46 -16.77
C PHE A 244 -2.68 12.68 -17.76
N ASP A 245 -3.22 11.62 -18.36
CA ASP A 245 -2.53 10.75 -19.31
C ASP A 245 -2.66 11.17 -20.78
N GLY A 246 -3.52 12.15 -21.08
CA GLY A 246 -3.68 12.76 -22.39
C GLY A 246 -4.48 11.93 -23.38
N ASP A 247 -5.21 10.90 -22.95
CA ASP A 247 -5.98 10.02 -23.83
C ASP A 247 -7.38 10.58 -24.19
N GLY A 248 -7.78 11.70 -23.56
CA GLY A 248 -9.06 12.37 -23.75
C GLY A 248 -10.22 11.79 -22.94
N ASN A 249 -9.99 10.74 -22.15
CA ASN A 249 -11.01 10.02 -21.38
C ASN A 249 -11.12 10.57 -19.95
N ILE A 250 -11.92 11.61 -19.78
CA ILE A 250 -12.21 12.15 -18.44
C ILE A 250 -13.29 11.36 -17.66
N GLN A 251 -13.76 10.22 -18.17
CA GLN A 251 -14.82 9.40 -17.56
C GLN A 251 -14.28 8.21 -16.78
N GLU A 252 -13.06 7.75 -17.07
CA GLU A 252 -12.45 6.68 -16.28
C GLU A 252 -11.98 7.16 -14.91
N GLY A 253 -11.90 6.22 -13.96
CA GLY A 253 -11.34 6.52 -12.65
C GLY A 253 -9.84 6.79 -12.70
N VAL A 254 -9.30 7.35 -11.62
CA VAL A 254 -7.87 7.73 -11.55
C VAL A 254 -6.91 6.54 -11.69
N HIS A 255 -7.42 5.31 -11.55
CA HIS A 255 -6.68 4.09 -11.86
C HIS A 255 -6.26 4.03 -13.34
N GLY A 256 -7.15 4.42 -14.28
CA GLY A 256 -6.87 4.39 -15.72
C GLY A 256 -5.72 5.33 -16.06
N GLU A 257 -5.85 6.60 -15.68
CA GLU A 257 -4.81 7.63 -15.75
C GLU A 257 -3.43 7.14 -15.28
N ILE A 258 -3.38 6.47 -14.11
CA ILE A 258 -2.14 5.91 -13.57
C ILE A 258 -1.63 4.75 -14.44
N ALA A 259 -2.51 3.85 -14.86
CA ALA A 259 -2.15 2.69 -15.67
C ALA A 259 -1.63 3.08 -17.06
N THR A 260 -2.27 4.04 -17.73
CA THR A 260 -1.83 4.57 -19.02
C THR A 260 -0.49 5.28 -18.90
N LEU A 261 -0.31 6.20 -17.94
CA LEU A 261 0.97 6.86 -17.72
C LEU A 261 2.08 5.88 -17.30
N HIS A 262 1.74 4.82 -16.57
CA HIS A 262 2.69 3.76 -16.22
C HIS A 262 3.15 2.98 -17.46
N GLY A 263 2.25 2.68 -18.39
CA GLY A 263 2.57 2.13 -19.71
C GLY A 263 3.42 3.08 -20.57
N LYS A 264 3.07 4.37 -20.62
CA LYS A 264 3.86 5.39 -21.33
C LYS A 264 5.26 5.53 -20.76
N LEU A 265 5.40 5.47 -19.43
CA LEU A 265 6.72 5.46 -18.80
C LEU A 265 7.52 4.23 -19.23
N TYR A 266 6.93 3.03 -19.29
CA TYR A 266 7.61 1.84 -19.78
C TYR A 266 8.10 2.01 -21.23
N GLU A 267 7.23 2.47 -22.14
CA GLU A 267 7.57 2.77 -23.54
C GLU A 267 8.74 3.76 -23.65
N ALA A 268 8.73 4.83 -22.84
CA ALA A 268 9.78 5.85 -22.82
C ALA A 268 11.12 5.28 -22.29
N ILE A 269 11.07 4.43 -21.25
CA ILE A 269 12.26 3.72 -20.76
C ILE A 269 12.80 2.82 -21.90
N GLN A 270 11.94 2.23 -22.74
CA GLN A 270 12.36 1.25 -23.79
C GLN A 270 13.07 1.96 -24.91
N THR A 271 12.46 3.07 -25.31
CA THR A 271 13.01 4.01 -26.27
C THR A 271 14.37 4.53 -25.79
N TYR A 272 14.48 4.97 -24.54
CA TYR A 272 15.74 5.46 -23.97
C TYR A 272 16.84 4.39 -23.98
N ALA A 273 16.56 3.20 -23.44
CA ALA A 273 17.55 2.14 -23.35
C ALA A 273 18.05 1.67 -24.73
N LYS A 274 17.15 1.63 -25.72
CA LYS A 274 17.49 1.29 -27.10
C LYS A 274 18.24 2.40 -27.82
N ALA A 275 17.74 3.63 -27.78
CA ALA A 275 18.26 4.75 -28.57
C ALA A 275 19.56 5.35 -28.01
N ILE A 276 19.66 5.47 -26.68
CA ILE A 276 20.80 6.11 -26.02
C ILE A 276 21.89 5.10 -25.69
N LEU A 277 21.52 3.90 -25.26
CA LEU A 277 22.47 2.91 -24.74
C LEU A 277 22.74 1.76 -25.71
N SER A 278 21.99 1.65 -26.82
CA SER A 278 22.01 0.48 -27.71
C SER A 278 21.82 -0.84 -26.94
N SER A 279 21.08 -0.80 -25.83
CA SER A 279 20.90 -1.92 -24.91
C SER A 279 19.41 -2.07 -24.59
N PRO A 280 18.63 -2.74 -25.46
CA PRO A 280 17.22 -3.00 -25.22
C PRO A 280 16.98 -3.65 -23.85
N PHE A 281 15.91 -3.23 -23.21
CA PHE A 281 15.59 -3.59 -21.84
C PHE A 281 14.13 -4.04 -21.77
N GLY A 282 13.82 -4.89 -20.80
CA GLY A 282 12.43 -5.22 -20.51
C GLY A 282 12.21 -5.57 -19.05
N TYR A 283 10.93 -5.58 -18.67
CA TYR A 283 10.48 -5.81 -17.30
C TYR A 283 9.72 -7.14 -17.18
N ALA A 284 10.23 -8.06 -16.37
CA ALA A 284 9.59 -9.33 -16.08
C ALA A 284 8.91 -9.32 -14.71
N LYS A 285 7.58 -9.16 -14.70
CA LYS A 285 6.77 -9.16 -13.48
C LYS A 285 6.96 -10.48 -12.70
N GLY A 286 7.34 -10.38 -11.43
CA GLY A 286 7.48 -11.54 -10.54
C GLY A 286 8.79 -12.33 -10.69
N ARG A 287 9.70 -11.90 -11.57
CA ARG A 287 11.04 -12.51 -11.76
C ARG A 287 12.10 -11.53 -11.25
N ASN A 288 12.74 -11.81 -10.11
CA ASN A 288 13.85 -10.99 -9.63
C ASN A 288 15.10 -11.17 -10.54
N PRO A 289 15.83 -10.11 -10.93
CA PRO A 289 15.79 -8.71 -10.48
C PRO A 289 14.88 -7.76 -11.27
N TYR A 290 13.86 -8.29 -11.95
CA TYR A 290 12.81 -7.61 -12.73
C TYR A 290 13.23 -7.02 -14.05
N PHE A 291 14.42 -6.44 -14.12
CA PHE A 291 14.92 -5.81 -15.32
C PHE A 291 15.97 -6.71 -15.97
N PHE A 292 15.74 -7.06 -17.22
CA PHE A 292 16.57 -7.95 -18.02
C PHE A 292 16.92 -7.29 -19.35
N ARG A 293 17.97 -7.78 -19.99
CA ARG A 293 18.24 -7.42 -21.38
C ARG A 293 17.19 -8.10 -22.25
N ASP A 294 16.51 -7.31 -23.07
CA ASP A 294 15.69 -7.81 -24.17
C ASP A 294 16.66 -8.19 -25.31
N THR A 295 16.86 -9.49 -25.49
CA THR A 295 17.91 -10.01 -26.38
C THR A 295 17.43 -10.21 -27.81
N ASN A 296 16.14 -10.38 -28.01
CA ASN A 296 15.51 -10.54 -29.31
C ASN A 296 14.93 -9.21 -29.85
N GLY A 297 14.80 -8.18 -29.00
CA GLY A 297 14.34 -6.85 -29.35
C GLY A 297 12.83 -6.73 -29.55
N ASP A 298 12.03 -7.64 -29.00
CA ASP A 298 10.58 -7.68 -29.16
C ASP A 298 9.81 -6.82 -28.14
N GLY A 299 10.51 -6.24 -27.16
CA GLY A 299 9.93 -5.37 -26.13
C GLY A 299 9.33 -6.12 -24.93
N GLU A 300 9.35 -7.44 -24.93
CA GLU A 300 8.93 -8.29 -23.82
C GLU A 300 10.13 -9.07 -23.26
N ILE A 301 9.97 -9.69 -22.08
CA ILE A 301 10.98 -10.59 -21.52
C ILE A 301 10.36 -11.96 -21.39
N SER A 302 10.81 -12.87 -22.24
CA SER A 302 10.45 -14.28 -22.20
C SER A 302 11.02 -15.00 -20.96
N ASP A 303 10.55 -16.21 -20.68
CA ASP A 303 11.09 -17.02 -19.57
C ASP A 303 12.57 -17.38 -19.76
N ASP A 304 13.03 -17.54 -21.01
CA ASP A 304 14.43 -17.79 -21.34
C ASP A 304 15.32 -16.55 -21.11
N GLU A 305 14.74 -15.35 -21.22
CA GLU A 305 15.42 -14.08 -20.95
C GLU A 305 15.33 -13.66 -19.48
N ALA A 306 14.30 -14.07 -18.76
CA ALA A 306 14.06 -13.78 -17.35
C ALA A 306 14.97 -14.58 -16.39
N VAL A 307 16.22 -14.84 -16.80
CA VAL A 307 17.22 -15.61 -16.06
C VAL A 307 18.28 -14.69 -15.46
N ARG A 308 18.79 -15.05 -14.28
CA ARG A 308 19.74 -14.19 -13.52
C ARG A 308 20.99 -13.78 -14.31
N GLY A 309 21.47 -14.65 -15.21
CA GLY A 309 22.61 -14.35 -16.08
C GLY A 309 22.34 -13.21 -17.09
N ASN A 310 21.07 -12.99 -17.43
CA ASN A 310 20.63 -11.98 -18.39
C ASN A 310 20.10 -10.69 -17.73
N GLN A 311 20.34 -10.51 -16.43
CA GLN A 311 19.95 -9.28 -15.72
C GLN A 311 20.48 -8.02 -16.43
N TYR A 312 19.71 -6.94 -16.38
CA TYR A 312 20.11 -5.67 -16.98
C TYR A 312 21.25 -5.02 -16.18
N ARG A 313 22.29 -4.54 -16.88
CA ARG A 313 23.52 -3.97 -16.28
C ARG A 313 23.89 -2.59 -16.80
N SER A 314 23.33 -2.16 -17.93
CA SER A 314 23.67 -0.90 -18.59
C SER A 314 22.93 0.28 -17.94
N TRP A 315 23.06 0.44 -16.63
CA TRP A 315 22.33 1.47 -15.89
C TRP A 315 23.02 2.84 -16.02
N THR A 316 22.24 3.85 -16.41
CA THR A 316 22.57 5.27 -16.26
C THR A 316 21.81 5.84 -15.07
N PRO A 317 22.23 6.97 -14.49
CA PRO A 317 21.46 7.68 -13.48
C PRO A 317 20.01 7.96 -13.90
N ARG A 318 19.79 8.46 -15.13
CA ARG A 318 18.45 8.78 -15.64
C ARG A 318 17.56 7.55 -15.70
N LEU A 319 18.09 6.46 -16.25
CA LEU A 319 17.39 5.20 -16.39
C LEU A 319 17.04 4.59 -15.02
N LEU A 320 17.98 4.62 -14.06
CA LEU A 320 17.75 4.08 -12.72
C LEU A 320 16.63 4.83 -11.99
N LYS A 321 16.60 6.17 -12.08
CA LYS A 321 15.55 7.01 -11.47
C LYS A 321 14.17 6.67 -12.03
N ALA A 322 14.04 6.61 -13.35
CA ALA A 322 12.78 6.29 -14.02
C ALA A 322 12.32 4.85 -13.73
N ALA A 323 13.22 3.86 -13.83
CA ALA A 323 12.92 2.47 -13.53
C ALA A 323 12.54 2.25 -12.05
N TYR A 324 13.16 3.01 -11.14
CA TYR A 324 12.79 2.97 -9.72
C TYR A 324 11.35 3.44 -9.52
N ASN A 325 10.96 4.60 -10.06
CA ASN A 325 9.60 5.12 -9.95
C ASN A 325 8.57 4.22 -10.65
N TYR A 326 8.92 3.65 -11.81
CA TYR A 326 8.11 2.63 -12.48
C TYR A 326 7.84 1.43 -11.55
N GLN A 327 8.86 0.97 -10.83
CA GLN A 327 8.73 -0.09 -9.84
C GLN A 327 7.87 0.35 -8.64
N VAL A 328 8.05 1.56 -8.11
CA VAL A 328 7.24 2.08 -6.99
C VAL A 328 5.75 1.98 -7.30
N VAL A 329 5.34 2.51 -8.45
CA VAL A 329 3.94 2.47 -8.91
C VAL A 329 3.46 1.03 -9.11
N SER A 330 4.31 0.15 -9.68
CA SER A 330 3.98 -1.26 -9.88
C SER A 330 3.83 -2.08 -8.59
N LYS A 331 4.43 -1.65 -7.48
CA LYS A 331 4.51 -2.42 -6.24
C LYS A 331 3.43 -2.06 -5.23
N ASP A 332 2.51 -1.19 -5.59
CA ASP A 332 1.26 -0.98 -4.89
C ASP A 332 0.06 -1.12 -5.83
N PRO A 333 -0.54 -2.32 -5.94
CA PRO A 333 -1.67 -2.58 -6.82
C PRO A 333 -2.91 -1.72 -6.51
N ALA A 334 -2.99 -1.13 -5.31
CA ALA A 334 -4.10 -0.26 -4.88
C ALA A 334 -3.64 1.19 -4.70
N GLY A 335 -2.51 1.58 -5.29
CA GLY A 335 -1.94 2.91 -5.16
C GLY A 335 -2.85 4.05 -5.64
N TYR A 336 -3.79 3.75 -6.54
CA TYR A 336 -4.85 4.65 -7.00
C TYR A 336 -5.82 5.05 -5.88
N VAL A 337 -5.92 4.26 -4.81
CA VAL A 337 -6.64 4.59 -3.57
C VAL A 337 -5.69 5.22 -2.56
N HIS A 338 -4.48 4.66 -2.40
CA HIS A 338 -3.58 5.06 -1.32
C HIS A 338 -2.99 6.46 -1.50
N ASN A 339 -2.58 6.86 -2.71
CA ASN A 339 -2.08 8.21 -2.99
C ASN A 339 -1.97 8.49 -4.50
N PRO A 340 -3.09 8.64 -5.22
CA PRO A 340 -3.08 8.75 -6.68
C PRO A 340 -2.29 9.97 -7.19
N ALA A 341 -2.38 11.11 -6.51
CA ALA A 341 -1.66 12.32 -6.89
C ALA A 341 -0.14 12.12 -6.81
N TYR A 342 0.35 11.45 -5.78
CA TYR A 342 1.78 11.15 -5.64
C TYR A 342 2.28 10.25 -6.76
N LEU A 343 1.54 9.18 -7.08
CA LEU A 343 1.94 8.25 -8.15
C LEU A 343 1.96 8.92 -9.53
N LEU A 344 0.94 9.70 -9.86
CA LEU A 344 0.89 10.49 -11.09
C LEU A 344 2.08 11.46 -11.19
N GLN A 345 2.48 12.11 -10.09
CA GLN A 345 3.66 12.98 -10.08
C GLN A 345 4.96 12.21 -10.32
N LEU A 346 5.13 11.03 -9.72
CA LEU A 346 6.29 10.17 -9.98
C LEU A 346 6.37 9.75 -11.44
N LEU A 347 5.24 9.35 -12.04
CA LEU A 347 5.16 8.94 -13.44
C LEU A 347 5.47 10.10 -14.38
N HIS A 348 4.77 11.21 -14.22
CA HIS A 348 4.94 12.41 -15.04
C HIS A 348 6.38 12.93 -15.01
N ASP A 349 6.98 13.06 -13.81
CA ASP A 349 8.32 13.63 -13.69
C ASP A 349 9.41 12.65 -14.18
N SER A 350 9.14 11.34 -14.15
CA SER A 350 10.01 10.34 -14.77
C SER A 350 9.97 10.41 -16.30
N LEU A 351 8.77 10.62 -16.88
CA LEU A 351 8.59 10.89 -18.31
C LEU A 351 9.28 12.19 -18.73
N GLU A 352 9.10 13.28 -17.98
CA GLU A 352 9.77 14.57 -18.22
C GLU A 352 11.30 14.42 -18.19
N SER A 353 11.82 13.63 -17.25
CA SER A 353 13.26 13.34 -17.19
C SER A 353 13.74 12.57 -18.42
N LEU A 354 12.99 11.58 -18.91
CA LEU A 354 13.38 10.83 -20.12
C LEU A 354 13.24 11.68 -21.39
N SER A 355 12.28 12.61 -21.42
CA SER A 355 12.01 13.47 -22.58
C SER A 355 13.16 14.41 -22.93
N SER A 356 14.13 14.61 -22.03
CA SER A 356 15.33 15.39 -22.34
C SER A 356 16.35 14.62 -23.19
N ALA A 357 16.18 13.31 -23.36
CA ALA A 357 17.09 12.44 -24.11
C ALA A 357 16.40 11.69 -25.26
N VAL A 358 15.10 11.39 -25.13
CA VAL A 358 14.29 10.76 -26.18
C VAL A 358 12.99 11.51 -26.41
N GLU A 359 12.38 11.31 -27.57
CA GLU A 359 11.08 11.93 -27.88
C GLU A 359 9.98 11.35 -27.00
N VAL A 360 9.31 12.21 -26.25
CA VAL A 360 8.11 11.92 -25.45
C VAL A 360 7.19 13.14 -25.60
N ASP A 361 5.93 12.92 -25.97
CA ASP A 361 4.95 14.00 -26.11
C ASP A 361 4.46 14.49 -24.73
N MET A 362 5.33 15.21 -24.03
CA MET A 362 5.03 15.76 -22.71
C MET A 362 3.87 16.77 -22.72
N ALA A 363 3.53 17.34 -23.87
CA ALA A 363 2.42 18.29 -23.98
C ALA A 363 1.05 17.60 -23.87
N ALA A 364 0.99 16.30 -24.14
CA ALA A 364 -0.22 15.49 -23.95
C ALA A 364 -0.53 15.26 -22.47
N PHE A 365 0.50 15.17 -21.61
CA PHE A 365 0.34 14.81 -20.21
C PHE A 365 0.13 16.02 -19.31
N ARG A 366 -0.57 15.83 -18.18
CA ARG A 366 -0.72 16.86 -17.15
C ARG A 366 -0.23 16.37 -15.81
N ARG A 367 0.48 17.25 -15.11
CA ARG A 367 0.92 17.02 -13.73
C ARG A 367 -0.19 17.46 -12.74
N PRO A 368 -0.55 16.63 -11.73
CA PRO A 368 -1.61 16.91 -10.77
C PRO A 368 -1.22 17.81 -9.58
#